data_AF-A0A955B2I3-F1
#
_entry.id   AF-A0A955B2I3-F1
#
_cell.length_a   1.000
_cell.length_b   1.000
_cell.length_c   1.000
_cell.angle_alpha   90.00
_cell.angle_beta   90.00
_cell.angle_gamma   90.00
#
_symmetry.space_group_name_H-M   'P 1'
#
loop_
_entity.id
_entity.type
_entity.pdbx_description
1 polymer ?
#
loop_
_entity_poly.entity_id
_entity_poly.type
_entity_poly.pdbx_seq_one_letter_code
_entity_poly.pdbx_strand_id
1 'polypeptide(L)'
;YEFIVRTENGVRLWVNDTERPLIDAWVRSGTDLEHRETIRLLGGRAYRLRLEFFKSERGKEKVAAVSLLWKRPNHVDELIAERYLAPYAGGTQFVVNTPFPPDDRSVGYERGTSVSKQWDQAATHAAIETAGYVAENVNRLAATRNNAADYESRVKEFCYQFVERAFRRPLNDELRQFFVDRQFAAAESVDIAVKRVVLLALKSPRFLYREVDSAPSVGDAQSESSTVHDYDVAARLAFALWDSLPDRELLDAAAKGQLHTAEQVRVQADRMSQDLRARAKLHEFLHTWLRVDHIQDLSKNAESFPEFDEALVSDLRTSLDLFLDEVISNSEADFRQLLQSERLFANGRLAAFYGIDLPEDAPFQSVALDPRQRAGVVSHPFLLSGFAYYDTSSPIHRGVFIARSLLGRSLRVPPEAVAPLSPDLHADLNTRERVTLQTSPAVCQSCHSLINPLGFSLEHYDAAGRYRIEEKGRPIDATGHYDALDGTSVDFRGVRELADYLVNSQETQSAFVEQLFHHMVKQPINAFGPRATDELRQSFSERDFNMRKLLVEIATRAAMTAR
;
A
#
# COMPACT_ATOMS: atom_id res chain seq x y z
N TYR A 1 8.55 -6.22 -10.54
CA TYR A 1 9.93 -6.26 -10.03
C TYR A 1 10.80 -6.81 -11.15
N GLU A 2 11.94 -6.21 -11.40
CA GLU A 2 12.97 -6.81 -12.25
C GLU A 2 14.06 -7.35 -11.35
N PHE A 3 14.40 -8.64 -11.45
CA PHE A 3 15.55 -9.22 -10.75
C PHE A 3 16.75 -9.18 -11.68
N ILE A 4 17.90 -8.83 -11.12
CA ILE A 4 19.13 -8.61 -11.88
C ILE A 4 20.24 -9.39 -11.18
N VAL A 5 20.94 -10.23 -11.91
CA VAL A 5 22.10 -10.97 -11.41
C VAL A 5 23.34 -10.51 -12.16
N ARG A 6 24.30 -9.94 -11.44
CA ARG A 6 25.61 -9.54 -11.98
C ARG A 6 26.67 -10.56 -11.60
N THR A 7 27.29 -11.20 -12.57
CA THR A 7 28.34 -12.20 -12.35
C THR A 7 29.14 -12.50 -13.61
N GLU A 8 30.40 -12.90 -13.47
CA GLU A 8 31.19 -13.48 -14.57
C GLU A 8 30.96 -15.00 -14.73
N ASN A 9 30.36 -15.65 -13.74
CA ASN A 9 30.29 -17.10 -13.64
C ASN A 9 28.88 -17.65 -13.95
N GLY A 10 28.72 -18.97 -13.96
CA GLY A 10 27.43 -19.60 -14.24
C GLY A 10 26.45 -19.42 -13.10
N VAL A 11 25.19 -19.09 -13.42
CA VAL A 11 24.19 -18.75 -12.41
C VAL A 11 22.77 -19.17 -12.78
N ARG A 12 21.97 -19.50 -11.78
CA ARG A 12 20.52 -19.68 -11.89
C ARG A 12 19.81 -19.02 -10.71
N LEU A 13 18.76 -18.27 -11.00
CA LEU A 13 17.92 -17.63 -10.00
C LEU A 13 16.49 -18.17 -10.11
N TRP A 14 15.94 -18.63 -9.00
CA TRP A 14 14.53 -18.97 -8.82
C TRP A 14 13.89 -17.96 -7.88
N VAL A 15 12.78 -17.38 -8.32
CA VAL A 15 11.93 -16.50 -7.53
C VAL A 15 10.54 -17.08 -7.54
N ASN A 16 10.00 -17.40 -6.36
CA ASN A 16 8.69 -18.02 -6.13
C ASN A 16 8.54 -19.46 -6.67
N ASP A 17 8.75 -19.70 -7.96
CA ASP A 17 8.75 -21.04 -8.58
C ASP A 17 10.02 -21.81 -8.20
N THR A 18 9.88 -23.05 -7.73
CA THR A 18 11.00 -23.90 -7.31
C THR A 18 11.48 -24.86 -8.40
N GLU A 19 10.69 -25.04 -9.45
CA GLU A 19 10.96 -25.98 -10.53
C GLU A 19 11.63 -25.26 -11.70
N ARG A 20 11.10 -24.11 -12.10
CA ARG A 20 11.60 -23.34 -13.25
C ARG A 20 12.41 -22.12 -12.80
N PRO A 21 13.68 -21.97 -13.20
CA PRO A 21 14.45 -20.77 -12.91
C PRO A 21 13.82 -19.57 -13.60
N LEU A 22 13.79 -18.43 -12.91
CA LEU A 22 13.49 -17.14 -13.51
C LEU A 22 14.62 -16.74 -14.45
N ILE A 23 15.88 -16.85 -13.99
CA ILE A 23 17.08 -16.61 -14.80
C ILE A 23 17.86 -17.92 -14.90
N ASP A 24 18.13 -18.42 -16.12
CA ASP A 24 19.01 -19.56 -16.38
C ASP A 24 20.19 -19.15 -17.26
N ALA A 25 21.30 -18.80 -16.63
CA ALA A 25 22.58 -18.52 -17.26
C ALA A 25 23.65 -19.52 -16.78
N TRP A 26 23.27 -20.81 -16.68
CA TRP A 26 24.16 -21.85 -16.19
C TRP A 26 25.33 -22.15 -17.12
N VAL A 27 25.10 -22.06 -18.43
CA VAL A 27 26.13 -22.24 -19.46
C VAL A 27 26.35 -20.92 -20.16
N ARG A 28 27.53 -20.34 -19.97
CA ARG A 28 27.88 -19.06 -20.58
C ARG A 28 28.28 -19.25 -22.05
N SER A 29 27.55 -18.60 -22.95
CA SER A 29 27.97 -18.37 -24.34
C SER A 29 28.02 -16.88 -24.62
N GLY A 30 29.11 -16.20 -24.26
CA GLY A 30 29.27 -14.77 -24.53
C GLY A 30 30.00 -13.99 -23.45
N THR A 31 29.98 -12.67 -23.57
CA THR A 31 30.62 -11.73 -22.63
C THR A 31 29.67 -11.11 -21.62
N ASP A 32 28.38 -11.44 -21.67
CA ASP A 32 27.37 -10.85 -20.79
C ASP A 32 27.70 -11.11 -19.32
N LEU A 33 27.57 -10.06 -18.50
CA LEU A 33 27.86 -10.04 -17.08
C LEU A 33 26.62 -9.77 -16.23
N GLU A 34 25.50 -9.48 -16.89
CA GLU A 34 24.26 -9.06 -16.25
C GLU A 34 23.09 -9.80 -16.89
N HIS A 35 22.28 -10.43 -16.06
CA HIS A 35 21.08 -11.16 -16.47
C HIS A 35 19.88 -10.56 -15.76
N ARG A 36 18.82 -10.23 -16.51
CA ARG A 36 17.64 -9.54 -16.00
C ARG A 36 16.37 -10.25 -16.39
N GLU A 37 15.44 -10.36 -15.45
CA GLU A 37 14.10 -10.89 -15.73
C GLU A 37 13.04 -10.21 -14.85
N THR A 38 11.85 -10.05 -15.42
CA THR A 38 10.73 -9.39 -14.74
C THR A 38 9.73 -10.39 -14.18
N ILE A 39 9.27 -10.16 -12.95
CA ILE A 39 8.22 -10.93 -12.30
C ILE A 39 7.26 -10.01 -11.53
N ARG A 40 5.97 -10.35 -11.55
CA ARG A 40 4.94 -9.71 -10.73
C ARG A 40 4.92 -10.37 -9.35
N LEU A 41 5.07 -9.56 -8.30
CA LEU A 41 4.98 -9.97 -6.91
C LEU A 41 3.99 -9.06 -6.18
N LEU A 42 3.27 -9.62 -5.22
CA LEU A 42 2.38 -8.89 -4.31
C LEU A 42 3.12 -8.48 -3.03
N GLY A 43 2.85 -7.25 -2.56
CA GLY A 43 3.33 -6.77 -1.28
C GLY A 43 2.81 -7.60 -0.09
N GLY A 44 3.56 -7.60 1.01
CA GLY A 44 3.19 -8.32 2.24
C GLY A 44 3.23 -9.85 2.12
N ARG A 45 3.93 -10.39 1.11
CA ARG A 45 4.11 -11.82 0.91
C ARG A 45 5.60 -12.17 0.91
N ALA A 46 5.95 -13.26 1.58
CA ALA A 46 7.28 -13.86 1.46
C ALA A 46 7.30 -14.82 0.26
N TYR A 47 8.30 -14.67 -0.61
CA TYR A 47 8.51 -15.55 -1.75
C TYR A 47 9.79 -16.36 -1.55
N ARG A 48 9.76 -17.61 -1.99
CA ARG A 48 10.96 -18.45 -1.97
C ARG A 48 11.99 -17.89 -2.97
N LEU A 49 13.23 -17.78 -2.51
CA LEU A 49 14.36 -17.32 -3.31
C LEU A 49 15.44 -18.41 -3.28
N ARG A 50 15.93 -18.83 -4.44
CA ARG A 50 17.10 -19.72 -4.55
C ARG A 50 18.03 -19.16 -5.61
N LEU A 51 19.31 -19.02 -5.26
CA LEU A 51 20.37 -18.63 -6.17
C LEU A 51 21.39 -19.77 -6.19
N GLU A 52 21.61 -20.38 -7.35
CA GLU A 52 22.70 -21.32 -7.58
C GLU A 52 23.76 -20.61 -8.41
N PHE A 53 25.01 -20.71 -7.98
CA PHE A 53 26.14 -20.04 -8.61
C PHE A 53 27.35 -20.97 -8.58
N PHE A 54 28.11 -21.01 -9.67
CA PHE A 54 29.36 -21.78 -9.72
C PHE A 54 30.41 -21.09 -10.60
N LYS A 55 31.68 -21.27 -10.24
CA LYS A 55 32.84 -20.92 -11.06
C LYS A 55 33.38 -22.19 -11.73
N SER A 56 33.55 -22.17 -13.05
CA SER A 56 34.13 -23.32 -13.77
C SER A 56 35.64 -23.41 -13.56
N GLU A 57 36.15 -24.60 -13.22
CA GLU A 57 37.60 -24.85 -13.14
C GLU A 57 38.32 -24.66 -14.49
N ARG A 58 37.60 -24.85 -15.60
CA ARG A 58 38.11 -24.70 -16.97
C ARG A 58 37.72 -23.36 -17.61
N GLY A 59 36.99 -22.51 -16.87
CA GLY A 59 36.54 -21.20 -17.33
C GLY A 59 37.69 -20.19 -17.39
N LYS A 60 37.54 -19.16 -18.23
CA LYS A 60 38.49 -18.02 -18.28
C LYS A 60 38.28 -17.02 -17.12
N GLU A 61 37.27 -17.26 -16.29
CA GLU A 61 36.87 -16.41 -15.17
C GLU A 61 37.91 -16.41 -14.04
N LYS A 62 38.36 -15.23 -13.62
CA LYS A 62 39.42 -15.11 -12.61
C LYS A 62 38.86 -15.14 -11.19
N VAL A 63 37.66 -14.61 -10.97
CA VAL A 63 37.04 -14.43 -9.65
C VAL A 63 35.72 -15.22 -9.57
N ALA A 64 35.37 -15.67 -8.37
CA ALA A 64 34.04 -16.17 -8.08
C ALA A 64 33.26 -15.03 -7.41
N ALA A 65 32.36 -14.38 -8.15
CA ALA A 65 31.60 -13.24 -7.63
C ALA A 65 30.18 -13.23 -8.20
N VAL A 66 29.20 -12.91 -7.36
CA VAL A 66 27.81 -12.70 -7.75
C VAL A 66 27.21 -11.56 -6.95
N SER A 67 26.37 -10.76 -7.59
CA SER A 67 25.55 -9.74 -6.94
C SER A 67 24.10 -9.91 -7.37
N LEU A 68 23.20 -9.92 -6.39
CA LEU A 68 21.77 -9.98 -6.62
C LEU A 68 21.16 -8.60 -6.39
N LEU A 69 20.65 -8.02 -7.46
CA LEU A 69 20.03 -6.72 -7.51
C LEU A 69 18.57 -6.88 -7.91
N TRP A 70 17.82 -5.81 -7.73
CA TRP A 70 16.48 -5.68 -8.27
C TRP A 70 16.18 -4.24 -8.70
N LYS A 71 15.13 -4.10 -9.48
CA LYS A 71 14.43 -2.84 -9.73
C LYS A 71 13.02 -2.95 -9.16
N ARG A 72 12.78 -2.26 -8.06
CA ARG A 72 11.43 -2.08 -7.49
C ARG A 72 10.64 -1.09 -8.37
N PRO A 73 9.29 -1.11 -8.32
CA PRO A 73 8.50 -0.05 -8.96
C PRO A 73 8.99 1.34 -8.55
N ASN A 74 9.20 2.24 -9.51
CA ASN A 74 9.67 3.62 -9.31
C ASN A 74 11.04 3.78 -8.60
N HIS A 75 11.89 2.75 -8.65
CA HIS A 75 13.25 2.78 -8.13
C HIS A 75 14.27 2.53 -9.24
N VAL A 76 15.51 2.92 -8.98
CA VAL A 76 16.67 2.52 -9.81
C VAL A 76 17.13 1.11 -9.44
N ASP A 77 18.09 0.58 -10.18
CA ASP A 77 18.73 -0.69 -9.84
C ASP A 77 19.46 -0.57 -8.49
N GLU A 78 19.17 -1.49 -7.58
CA GLU A 78 19.81 -1.53 -6.26
C GLU A 78 20.08 -2.96 -5.81
N LEU A 79 21.06 -3.13 -4.92
CA LEU A 79 21.25 -4.40 -4.22
C LEU A 79 20.01 -4.73 -3.40
N ILE A 80 19.61 -6.00 -3.39
CA ILE A 80 18.54 -6.45 -2.49
C ILE A 80 19.07 -6.36 -1.05
N ALA A 81 18.58 -5.37 -0.31
CA ALA A 81 19.00 -5.17 1.08
C ALA A 81 18.57 -6.33 1.98
N GLU A 82 19.36 -6.61 3.02
CA GLU A 82 19.14 -7.70 3.98
C GLU A 82 17.73 -7.69 4.60
N ARG A 83 17.15 -6.50 4.82
CA ARG A 83 15.77 -6.33 5.33
C ARG A 83 14.67 -6.98 4.47
N TYR A 84 14.95 -7.28 3.20
CA TYR A 84 14.03 -7.98 2.29
C TYR A 84 14.32 -9.48 2.17
N LEU A 85 15.35 -9.97 2.88
CA LEU A 85 15.78 -11.36 2.87
C LEU A 85 15.48 -11.98 4.23
N ALA A 86 14.91 -13.18 4.21
CA ALA A 86 14.64 -13.95 5.41
C ALA A 86 15.11 -15.40 5.20
N PRO A 87 15.64 -16.06 6.25
CA PRO A 87 16.15 -17.44 6.12
C PRO A 87 15.04 -18.48 6.00
N TYR A 88 13.77 -18.12 6.22
CA TYR A 88 12.63 -19.01 6.10
C TYR A 88 11.92 -18.81 4.75
N ALA A 89 11.58 -19.92 4.10
CA ALA A 89 10.87 -19.90 2.82
C ALA A 89 9.35 -19.85 3.05
N GLY A 90 8.70 -18.84 2.47
CA GLY A 90 7.25 -18.92 2.21
C GLY A 90 6.93 -20.04 1.21
N GLY A 91 5.69 -20.53 1.22
CA GLY A 91 5.21 -21.46 0.19
C GLY A 91 5.16 -20.79 -1.18
N THR A 92 5.28 -21.58 -2.26
CA THR A 92 5.05 -21.12 -3.64
C THR A 92 3.64 -20.55 -3.77
N GLN A 93 3.51 -19.36 -4.36
CA GLN A 93 2.23 -18.68 -4.56
C GLN A 93 1.93 -18.54 -6.05
N PHE A 94 0.67 -18.71 -6.44
CA PHE A 94 0.24 -18.32 -7.77
C PHE A 94 -0.13 -16.85 -7.77
N VAL A 95 0.57 -16.05 -8.58
CA VAL A 95 0.27 -14.62 -8.78
C VAL A 95 -0.33 -14.46 -10.16
N VAL A 96 -1.60 -14.03 -10.20
CA VAL A 96 -2.31 -13.75 -11.45
C VAL A 96 -1.62 -12.59 -12.17
N ASN A 97 -1.26 -12.79 -13.44
CA ASN A 97 -0.63 -11.78 -14.29
C ASN A 97 -1.66 -10.93 -15.02
N THR A 98 -2.89 -11.42 -15.17
CA THR A 98 -4.00 -10.66 -15.77
C THR A 98 -4.09 -9.25 -15.15
N PRO A 99 -4.01 -8.19 -15.99
CA PRO A 99 -4.17 -6.83 -15.51
C PRO A 99 -5.65 -6.56 -15.22
N PHE A 100 -5.91 -5.95 -14.06
CA PHE A 100 -7.23 -5.43 -13.73
C PHE A 100 -7.25 -3.92 -14.02
N PRO A 101 -8.39 -3.39 -14.52
CA PRO A 101 -8.55 -1.94 -14.63
C PRO A 101 -8.45 -1.30 -13.23
N PRO A 102 -8.08 -0.02 -13.14
CA PRO A 102 -8.08 0.69 -11.86
C PRO A 102 -9.49 0.69 -11.24
N ASP A 103 -9.55 0.64 -9.92
CA ASP A 103 -10.80 0.82 -9.20
C ASP A 103 -11.34 2.25 -9.40
N ASP A 104 -12.66 2.37 -9.51
CA ASP A 104 -13.32 3.68 -9.47
C ASP A 104 -13.07 4.34 -8.12
N ARG A 105 -12.60 5.59 -8.10
CA ARG A 105 -12.44 6.38 -6.88
C ARG A 105 -13.60 7.36 -6.73
N SER A 106 -14.25 7.37 -5.57
CA SER A 106 -15.28 8.35 -5.23
C SER A 106 -15.11 8.78 -3.79
N VAL A 107 -15.10 10.10 -3.55
CA VAL A 107 -14.85 10.70 -2.22
C VAL A 107 -13.48 10.32 -1.64
N GLY A 108 -12.46 10.17 -2.50
CA GLY A 108 -11.06 10.00 -2.07
C GLY A 108 -10.63 8.57 -1.72
N TYR A 109 -11.48 7.56 -1.93
CA TYR A 109 -11.11 6.15 -1.81
C TYR A 109 -11.74 5.30 -2.91
N GLU A 110 -11.20 4.11 -3.12
CA GLU A 110 -11.64 3.14 -4.13
C GLU A 110 -12.97 2.50 -3.72
N ARG A 111 -13.96 2.59 -4.62
CA ARG A 111 -15.28 1.97 -4.47
C ARG A 111 -15.90 1.68 -5.84
N GLY A 112 -16.23 0.42 -6.10
CA GLY A 112 -17.07 0.04 -7.23
C GLY A 112 -18.54 0.37 -6.96
N THR A 113 -19.13 1.26 -7.76
CA THR A 113 -20.58 1.56 -7.73
C THR A 113 -21.35 0.94 -8.88
N SER A 114 -20.65 0.31 -9.84
CA SER A 114 -21.23 -0.33 -11.00
C SER A 114 -20.44 -1.58 -11.41
N VAL A 115 -21.07 -2.48 -12.17
CA VAL A 115 -20.39 -3.61 -12.79
C VAL A 115 -19.77 -3.12 -14.10
N SER A 116 -18.44 -2.94 -14.11
CA SER A 116 -17.71 -2.54 -15.31
C SER A 116 -17.47 -3.74 -16.22
N LYS A 117 -17.72 -3.56 -17.52
CA LYS A 117 -17.40 -4.56 -18.56
C LYS A 117 -15.91 -4.92 -18.56
N GLN A 118 -15.03 -3.94 -18.29
CA GLN A 118 -13.59 -4.17 -18.23
C GLN A 118 -13.22 -5.04 -17.01
N TRP A 119 -13.85 -4.79 -15.87
CA TRP A 119 -13.69 -5.62 -14.66
C TRP A 119 -14.17 -7.05 -14.89
N ASP A 120 -15.34 -7.23 -15.52
CA ASP A 120 -15.87 -8.56 -15.84
C ASP A 120 -14.94 -9.34 -16.81
N GLN A 121 -14.40 -8.66 -17.83
CA GLN A 121 -13.42 -9.21 -18.75
C GLN A 121 -12.13 -9.61 -18.03
N ALA A 122 -11.56 -8.72 -17.20
CA ALA A 122 -10.36 -9.01 -16.42
C ALA A 122 -10.57 -10.18 -15.45
N ALA A 123 -11.69 -10.22 -14.72
CA ALA A 123 -12.03 -11.35 -13.85
C ALA A 123 -12.15 -12.67 -14.63
N THR A 124 -12.69 -12.63 -15.85
CA THR A 124 -12.77 -13.80 -16.73
C THR A 124 -11.41 -14.28 -17.19
N HIS A 125 -10.53 -13.38 -17.63
CA HIS A 125 -9.16 -13.74 -18.01
C HIS A 125 -8.36 -14.28 -16.82
N ALA A 126 -8.50 -13.69 -15.64
CA ALA A 126 -7.87 -14.16 -14.41
C ALA A 126 -8.36 -15.57 -14.03
N ALA A 127 -9.65 -15.86 -14.21
CA ALA A 127 -10.21 -17.19 -13.98
C ALA A 127 -9.66 -18.23 -14.96
N ILE A 128 -9.50 -17.86 -16.24
CA ILE A 128 -8.90 -18.73 -17.28
C ILE A 128 -7.42 -19.00 -16.96
N GLU A 129 -6.66 -17.96 -16.62
CA GLU A 129 -5.25 -18.07 -16.21
C GLU A 129 -5.11 -19.01 -15.00
N THR A 130 -5.97 -18.83 -13.99
CA THR A 130 -5.99 -19.69 -12.79
C THR A 130 -6.35 -21.13 -13.14
N ALA A 131 -7.35 -21.36 -13.99
CA ALA A 131 -7.75 -22.70 -14.43
C ALA A 131 -6.63 -23.41 -15.21
N GLY A 132 -5.88 -22.68 -16.03
CA GLY A 132 -4.68 -23.18 -16.70
C GLY A 132 -3.62 -23.62 -15.71
N TYR A 133 -3.25 -22.72 -14.78
CA TYR A 133 -2.26 -23.03 -13.74
C TYR A 133 -2.65 -24.24 -12.89
N VAL A 134 -3.91 -24.29 -12.43
CA VAL A 134 -4.41 -25.39 -11.59
C VAL A 134 -4.37 -26.71 -12.36
N ALA A 135 -4.79 -26.74 -13.63
CA ALA A 135 -4.75 -27.95 -14.43
C ALA A 135 -3.31 -28.45 -14.65
N GLU A 136 -2.37 -27.56 -14.98
CA GLU A 136 -0.95 -27.90 -15.16
C GLU A 136 -0.29 -28.43 -13.87
N ASN A 137 -0.77 -27.97 -12.71
CA ASN A 137 -0.20 -28.27 -11.40
C ASN A 137 -1.05 -29.24 -10.57
N VAL A 138 -2.10 -29.85 -11.14
CA VAL A 138 -3.14 -30.55 -10.36
C VAL A 138 -2.58 -31.69 -9.53
N ASN A 139 -1.59 -32.43 -10.05
CA ASN A 139 -0.90 -33.49 -9.31
C ASN A 139 -0.26 -32.99 -8.02
N ARG A 140 0.47 -31.87 -8.11
CA ARG A 140 1.12 -31.25 -6.94
C ARG A 140 0.09 -30.69 -5.98
N LEU A 141 -0.95 -30.02 -6.49
CA LEU A 141 -1.99 -29.37 -5.68
C LEU A 141 -2.89 -30.39 -4.96
N ALA A 142 -3.21 -31.51 -5.59
CA ALA A 142 -4.00 -32.60 -5.03
C ALA A 142 -3.15 -33.69 -4.34
N ALA A 143 -1.83 -33.45 -4.19
CA ALA A 143 -0.88 -34.40 -3.60
C ALA A 143 -1.04 -35.83 -4.17
N THR A 144 -1.06 -35.95 -5.50
CA THR A 144 -1.28 -37.18 -6.25
C THR A 144 -0.30 -37.30 -7.43
N ARG A 145 -0.36 -38.42 -8.15
CA ARG A 145 0.42 -38.66 -9.37
C ARG A 145 -0.50 -39.19 -10.46
N ASN A 146 -0.13 -38.95 -11.70
CA ASN A 146 -0.77 -39.59 -12.86
C ASN A 146 -0.82 -41.11 -12.67
N ASN A 147 -1.96 -41.73 -13.00
CA ASN A 147 -2.21 -43.17 -12.92
C ASN A 147 -2.26 -43.75 -11.49
N ALA A 148 -2.31 -42.92 -10.44
CA ALA A 148 -2.65 -43.41 -9.11
C ALA A 148 -4.10 -43.93 -9.10
N ALA A 149 -4.37 -45.03 -8.40
CA ALA A 149 -5.71 -45.62 -8.34
C ALA A 149 -6.75 -44.67 -7.71
N ASP A 150 -6.30 -43.74 -6.86
CA ASP A 150 -7.10 -42.71 -6.20
C ASP A 150 -6.99 -41.33 -6.89
N TYR A 151 -6.42 -41.25 -8.11
CA TYR A 151 -6.16 -39.98 -8.82
C TYR A 151 -7.41 -39.11 -8.91
N GLU A 152 -8.50 -39.62 -9.51
CA GLU A 152 -9.73 -38.85 -9.68
C GLU A 152 -10.32 -38.43 -8.33
N SER A 153 -10.36 -39.32 -7.34
CA SER A 153 -10.88 -38.99 -6.00
C SER A 153 -10.08 -37.90 -5.30
N ARG A 154 -8.74 -37.91 -5.40
CA ARG A 154 -7.89 -36.87 -4.81
C ARG A 154 -8.05 -35.52 -5.51
N VAL A 155 -8.11 -35.53 -6.84
CA VAL A 155 -8.33 -34.30 -7.62
C VAL A 155 -9.71 -33.72 -7.34
N LYS A 156 -10.73 -34.57 -7.21
CA LYS A 156 -12.08 -34.15 -6.83
C LYS A 156 -12.14 -33.56 -5.42
N GLU A 157 -11.43 -34.16 -4.46
CA GLU A 157 -11.29 -33.61 -3.11
C GLU A 157 -10.58 -32.26 -3.10
N PHE A 158 -9.51 -32.10 -3.89
CA PHE A 158 -8.88 -30.79 -4.09
C PHE A 158 -9.88 -29.77 -4.67
N CYS A 159 -10.72 -30.16 -5.63
CA CYS A 159 -11.76 -29.28 -6.18
C CYS A 159 -12.79 -28.85 -5.12
N TYR A 160 -13.20 -29.72 -4.20
CA TYR A 160 -14.04 -29.30 -3.06
C TYR A 160 -13.35 -28.24 -2.22
N GLN A 161 -12.11 -28.49 -1.82
CA GLN A 161 -11.34 -27.55 -1.00
C GLN A 161 -11.09 -26.22 -1.73
N PHE A 162 -10.88 -26.26 -3.05
CA PHE A 162 -10.75 -25.06 -3.87
C PHE A 162 -12.02 -24.21 -3.82
N VAL A 163 -13.18 -24.82 -4.03
CA VAL A 163 -14.47 -24.12 -4.04
C VAL A 163 -14.83 -23.62 -2.63
N GLU A 164 -14.58 -24.41 -1.58
CA GLU A 164 -14.75 -23.99 -0.18
C GLU A 164 -13.89 -22.77 0.15
N ARG A 165 -12.62 -22.75 -0.28
CA ARG A 165 -11.74 -21.58 -0.12
C ARG A 165 -12.21 -20.38 -0.93
N ALA A 166 -12.65 -20.60 -2.17
CA ALA A 166 -13.16 -19.53 -3.03
C ALA A 166 -14.40 -18.86 -2.41
N PHE A 167 -15.29 -19.64 -1.81
CA PHE A 167 -16.51 -19.15 -1.17
C PHE A 167 -16.33 -18.79 0.31
N ARG A 168 -15.16 -19.13 0.88
CA ARG A 168 -14.75 -18.81 2.27
C ARG A 168 -15.64 -19.50 3.32
N ARG A 169 -16.24 -20.64 2.97
CA ARG A 169 -17.10 -21.45 3.84
C ARG A 169 -17.23 -22.89 3.34
N PRO A 170 -17.64 -23.84 4.21
CA PRO A 170 -17.95 -25.21 3.80
C PRO A 170 -19.06 -25.26 2.75
N LEU A 171 -19.00 -26.26 1.87
CA LEU A 171 -20.07 -26.51 0.91
C LEU A 171 -21.11 -27.47 1.49
N ASN A 172 -22.39 -27.11 1.33
CA ASN A 172 -23.49 -28.04 1.49
C ASN A 172 -23.58 -29.02 0.29
N ASP A 173 -24.42 -30.04 0.42
CA ASP A 173 -24.54 -31.11 -0.60
C ASP A 173 -24.95 -30.57 -1.98
N GLU A 174 -25.83 -29.58 -2.03
CA GLU A 174 -26.27 -28.97 -3.30
C GLU A 174 -25.11 -28.25 -4.01
N LEU A 175 -24.31 -27.50 -3.26
CA LEU A 175 -23.15 -26.79 -3.78
C LEU A 175 -22.04 -27.76 -4.19
N ARG A 176 -21.80 -28.82 -3.40
CA ARG A 176 -20.88 -29.91 -3.77
C ARG A 176 -21.30 -30.54 -5.09
N GLN A 177 -22.60 -30.83 -5.23
CA GLN A 177 -23.13 -31.45 -6.43
C GLN A 177 -22.99 -30.52 -7.65
N PHE A 178 -23.37 -29.25 -7.52
CA PHE A 178 -23.40 -28.30 -8.63
C PHE A 178 -21.99 -27.89 -9.10
N PHE A 179 -21.14 -27.47 -8.15
CA PHE A 179 -19.83 -26.90 -8.49
C PHE A 179 -18.77 -27.97 -8.79
N VAL A 180 -18.93 -29.20 -8.29
CA VAL A 180 -17.91 -30.25 -8.44
C VAL A 180 -18.47 -31.53 -9.06
N ASP A 181 -19.41 -32.24 -8.41
CA ASP A 181 -19.80 -33.59 -8.87
C ASP A 181 -20.31 -33.63 -10.31
N ARG A 182 -21.21 -32.71 -10.67
CA ARG A 182 -21.77 -32.63 -12.04
C ARG A 182 -20.69 -32.32 -13.08
N GLN A 183 -19.65 -31.56 -12.70
CA GLN A 183 -18.56 -31.21 -13.61
C GLN A 183 -17.68 -32.42 -13.91
N PHE A 184 -17.39 -33.26 -12.91
CA PHE A 184 -16.67 -34.52 -13.09
C PHE A 184 -17.51 -35.55 -13.86
N ALA A 185 -18.80 -35.68 -13.55
CA ALA A 185 -19.67 -36.63 -14.23
C ALA A 185 -19.89 -36.31 -15.72
N ALA A 186 -19.84 -35.03 -16.10
CA ALA A 186 -20.11 -34.56 -17.47
C ALA A 186 -18.85 -34.22 -18.29
N ALA A 187 -17.65 -34.36 -17.72
CA ALA A 187 -16.40 -34.07 -18.42
C ALA A 187 -15.80 -35.33 -19.05
N GLU A 188 -15.19 -35.17 -20.23
CA GLU A 188 -14.51 -36.26 -20.94
C GLU A 188 -13.16 -36.63 -20.30
N SER A 189 -12.61 -35.75 -19.46
CA SER A 189 -11.37 -35.98 -18.72
C SER A 189 -11.36 -35.22 -17.40
N VAL A 190 -10.55 -35.69 -16.44
CA VAL A 190 -10.33 -35.03 -15.15
C VAL A 190 -9.84 -33.59 -15.33
N ASP A 191 -8.94 -33.35 -16.30
CA ASP A 191 -8.41 -32.01 -16.55
C ASP A 191 -9.50 -31.03 -17.03
N ILE A 192 -10.43 -31.49 -17.87
CA ILE A 192 -11.58 -30.69 -18.29
C ILE A 192 -12.50 -30.43 -17.10
N ALA A 193 -12.75 -31.42 -16.25
CA ALA A 193 -13.55 -31.25 -15.03
C ALA A 193 -12.95 -30.17 -14.13
N VAL A 194 -11.65 -30.24 -13.83
CA VAL A 194 -10.93 -29.27 -13.00
C VAL A 194 -11.05 -27.86 -13.56
N LYS A 195 -10.82 -27.67 -14.87
CA LYS A 195 -10.96 -26.36 -15.51
C LYS A 195 -12.39 -25.81 -15.38
N ARG A 196 -13.41 -26.66 -15.58
CA ARG A 196 -14.82 -26.28 -15.39
C ARG A 196 -15.12 -25.86 -13.95
N VAL A 197 -14.65 -26.64 -12.96
CA VAL A 197 -14.83 -26.31 -11.52
C VAL A 197 -14.22 -24.94 -11.21
N VAL A 198 -12.95 -24.71 -11.59
CA VAL A 198 -12.25 -23.45 -11.28
C VAL A 198 -12.93 -22.26 -11.94
N LEU A 199 -13.27 -22.35 -13.23
CA LEU A 199 -13.97 -21.27 -13.94
C LEU A 199 -15.33 -20.97 -13.31
N LEU A 200 -16.12 -22.01 -13.01
CA LEU A 200 -17.45 -21.86 -12.43
C LEU A 200 -17.40 -21.25 -11.03
N ALA A 201 -16.42 -21.64 -10.22
CA ALA A 201 -16.22 -21.08 -8.88
C ALA A 201 -15.79 -19.61 -8.93
N LEU A 202 -14.78 -19.26 -9.73
CA LEU A 202 -14.24 -17.89 -9.79
C LEU A 202 -15.15 -16.90 -10.52
N LYS A 203 -16.09 -17.37 -11.34
CA LYS A 203 -17.14 -16.53 -11.94
C LYS A 203 -18.45 -16.53 -11.17
N SER A 204 -18.54 -17.26 -10.06
CA SER A 204 -19.71 -17.28 -9.20
C SER A 204 -19.84 -15.94 -8.44
N PRO A 205 -21.07 -15.41 -8.26
CA PRO A 205 -21.31 -14.31 -7.33
C PRO A 205 -20.77 -14.58 -5.92
N ARG A 206 -20.76 -15.84 -5.48
CA ARG A 206 -20.21 -16.25 -4.17
C ARG A 206 -18.70 -16.03 -4.04
N PHE A 207 -17.97 -15.98 -5.15
CA PHE A 207 -16.55 -15.60 -5.16
C PHE A 207 -16.40 -14.08 -5.30
N LEU A 208 -17.10 -13.49 -6.28
CA LEU A 208 -16.97 -12.07 -6.65
C LEU A 208 -17.50 -11.10 -5.58
N TYR A 209 -18.44 -11.53 -4.75
CA TYR A 209 -19.00 -10.74 -3.66
C TYR A 209 -18.86 -11.48 -2.34
N ARG A 210 -18.74 -10.73 -1.24
CA ARG A 210 -18.42 -11.27 0.09
C ARG A 210 -19.58 -11.99 0.79
N GLU A 211 -20.82 -11.52 0.61
CA GLU A 211 -21.95 -11.82 1.51
C GLU A 211 -23.21 -12.30 0.77
N VAL A 212 -23.06 -12.95 -0.39
CA VAL A 212 -24.20 -13.36 -1.23
C VAL A 212 -25.16 -14.31 -0.52
N ASP A 213 -24.63 -15.18 0.34
CA ASP A 213 -25.41 -16.19 1.06
C ASP A 213 -26.05 -15.65 2.35
N SER A 214 -25.87 -14.36 2.64
CA SER A 214 -26.33 -13.70 3.88
C SER A 214 -27.44 -12.68 3.62
N ALA A 215 -27.81 -12.47 2.35
CA ALA A 215 -28.96 -11.68 1.98
C ALA A 215 -30.24 -12.41 2.42
N PRO A 216 -31.18 -11.75 3.14
CA PRO A 216 -32.47 -12.36 3.43
C PRO A 216 -33.17 -12.71 2.12
N SER A 217 -33.72 -13.93 2.06
CA SER A 217 -34.59 -14.35 0.97
C SER A 217 -35.67 -13.29 0.77
N VAL A 218 -35.91 -12.84 -0.46
CA VAL A 218 -37.02 -11.92 -0.78
C VAL A 218 -38.33 -12.62 -0.39
N GLY A 219 -38.84 -12.32 0.81
CA GLY A 219 -40.02 -12.98 1.40
C GLY A 219 -39.94 -13.19 2.91
N ASP A 220 -38.74 -13.26 3.50
CA ASP A 220 -38.55 -13.51 4.93
C ASP A 220 -38.38 -12.20 5.72
N ALA A 221 -39.47 -11.43 5.83
CA ALA A 221 -39.50 -10.16 6.55
C ALA A 221 -39.49 -10.30 8.10
N GLN A 222 -39.19 -11.49 8.66
CA GLN A 222 -39.34 -11.77 10.11
C GLN A 222 -38.27 -12.68 10.73
N SER A 223 -37.04 -12.72 10.18
CA SER A 223 -35.91 -13.26 10.96
C SER A 223 -35.29 -12.15 11.81
N GLU A 224 -35.73 -12.01 13.05
CA GLU A 224 -35.15 -11.14 14.09
C GLU A 224 -33.77 -11.61 14.59
N SER A 225 -33.01 -12.37 13.79
CA SER A 225 -31.61 -12.69 14.10
C SER A 225 -30.71 -11.75 13.34
N SER A 226 -30.50 -10.55 13.89
CA SER A 226 -29.53 -9.54 13.42
C SER A 226 -28.05 -9.96 13.59
N THR A 227 -27.79 -11.25 13.77
CA THR A 227 -26.45 -11.79 14.01
C THR A 227 -25.76 -12.10 12.69
N VAL A 228 -24.62 -11.46 12.46
CA VAL A 228 -23.75 -11.74 11.32
C VAL A 228 -23.18 -13.15 11.47
N HIS A 229 -23.23 -13.97 10.41
CA HIS A 229 -22.69 -15.33 10.46
C HIS A 229 -21.16 -15.29 10.59
N ASP A 230 -20.59 -16.18 11.41
CA ASP A 230 -19.14 -16.23 11.69
C ASP A 230 -18.24 -16.34 10.45
N TYR A 231 -18.65 -17.04 9.38
CA TYR A 231 -17.89 -17.07 8.13
C TYR A 231 -17.88 -15.71 7.41
N ASP A 232 -18.93 -14.90 7.56
CA ASP A 232 -18.96 -13.54 7.03
C ASP A 232 -18.08 -12.61 7.88
N VAL A 233 -18.10 -12.76 9.21
CA VAL A 233 -17.18 -12.05 10.11
C VAL A 233 -15.73 -12.37 9.73
N ALA A 234 -15.40 -13.65 9.53
CA ALA A 234 -14.10 -14.09 9.06
C ALA A 234 -13.73 -13.47 7.70
N ALA A 235 -14.62 -13.54 6.71
CA ALA A 235 -14.38 -12.95 5.40
C ALA A 235 -14.15 -11.43 5.50
N ARG A 236 -14.98 -10.71 6.26
CA ARG A 236 -14.84 -9.27 6.47
C ARG A 236 -13.52 -8.89 7.12
N LEU A 237 -13.09 -9.61 8.17
CA LEU A 237 -11.78 -9.42 8.80
C LEU A 237 -10.64 -9.62 7.80
N ALA A 238 -10.67 -10.72 7.04
CA ALA A 238 -9.61 -11.07 6.09
C ALA A 238 -9.48 -10.05 4.96
N PHE A 239 -10.59 -9.57 4.40
CA PHE A 239 -10.52 -8.49 3.42
C PHE A 239 -10.14 -7.15 4.04
N ALA A 240 -10.66 -6.81 5.23
CA ALA A 240 -10.30 -5.56 5.90
C ALA A 240 -8.80 -5.45 6.18
N LEU A 241 -8.17 -6.54 6.65
CA LEU A 241 -6.77 -6.54 7.07
C LEU A 241 -5.80 -7.00 5.99
N TRP A 242 -6.17 -7.93 5.10
CA TRP A 242 -5.21 -8.61 4.21
C TRP A 242 -5.50 -8.50 2.71
N ASP A 243 -6.66 -7.93 2.32
CA ASP A 243 -7.19 -8.00 0.95
C ASP A 243 -7.10 -9.43 0.37
N SER A 244 -7.41 -10.41 1.22
CA SER A 244 -7.21 -11.82 0.92
C SER A 244 -8.24 -12.70 1.63
N LEU A 245 -8.15 -13.99 1.39
CA LEU A 245 -9.04 -14.99 2.00
C LEU A 245 -8.69 -15.20 3.48
N PRO A 246 -9.67 -15.58 4.32
CA PRO A 246 -9.42 -16.05 5.67
C PRO A 246 -8.42 -17.20 5.66
N ASP A 247 -7.49 -17.20 6.62
CA ASP A 247 -6.61 -18.34 6.83
C ASP A 247 -7.33 -19.48 7.56
N ARG A 248 -6.66 -20.62 7.69
CA ARG A 248 -7.25 -21.81 8.30
C ARG A 248 -7.65 -21.57 9.75
N GLU A 249 -6.83 -20.85 10.52
CA GLU A 249 -7.14 -20.55 11.92
C GLU A 249 -8.43 -19.74 12.05
N LEU A 250 -8.61 -18.72 11.21
CA LEU A 250 -9.82 -17.91 11.22
C LEU A 250 -11.07 -18.67 10.74
N LEU A 251 -10.93 -19.56 9.75
CA LEU A 251 -12.03 -20.44 9.32
C LEU A 251 -12.39 -21.46 10.40
N ASP A 252 -11.40 -22.02 11.09
CA ASP A 252 -11.63 -22.97 12.19
C ASP A 252 -12.30 -22.27 13.39
N ALA A 253 -11.95 -21.01 13.68
CA ALA A 253 -12.65 -20.19 14.67
C ALA A 253 -14.12 -19.95 14.27
N ALA A 254 -14.36 -19.63 13.00
CA ALA A 254 -15.71 -19.45 12.48
C ALA A 254 -16.55 -20.74 12.58
N ALA A 255 -15.96 -21.89 12.24
CA ALA A 255 -16.61 -23.19 12.33
C ALA A 255 -17.01 -23.57 13.76
N LYS A 256 -16.30 -23.04 14.77
CA LYS A 256 -16.52 -23.31 16.20
C LYS A 256 -17.44 -22.28 16.88
N GLY A 257 -18.00 -21.31 16.16
CA GLY A 257 -18.79 -20.24 16.78
C GLY A 257 -17.94 -19.28 17.62
N GLN A 258 -16.65 -19.15 17.30
CA GLN A 258 -15.70 -18.35 18.07
C GLN A 258 -15.50 -16.95 17.47
N LEU A 259 -16.47 -16.41 16.72
CA LEU A 259 -16.45 -15.04 16.19
C LEU A 259 -17.75 -14.25 16.47
N HIS A 260 -18.54 -14.69 17.46
CA HIS A 260 -19.82 -14.07 17.81
C HIS A 260 -19.71 -12.78 18.63
N THR A 261 -18.59 -12.56 19.33
CA THR A 261 -18.41 -11.41 20.23
C THR A 261 -17.25 -10.52 19.80
N ALA A 262 -17.32 -9.24 20.16
CA ALA A 262 -16.27 -8.28 19.83
C ALA A 262 -14.91 -8.68 20.40
N GLU A 263 -14.88 -9.30 21.57
CA GLU A 263 -13.64 -9.76 22.17
C GLU A 263 -12.99 -10.89 21.37
N GLN A 264 -13.79 -11.88 20.95
CA GLN A 264 -13.31 -12.96 20.11
C GLN A 264 -12.79 -12.46 18.75
N VAL A 265 -13.52 -11.52 18.14
CA VAL A 265 -13.12 -10.88 16.87
C VAL A 265 -11.84 -10.08 17.04
N ARG A 266 -11.67 -9.32 18.14
CA ARG A 266 -10.44 -8.58 18.44
C ARG A 266 -9.22 -9.49 18.58
N VAL A 267 -9.35 -10.65 19.21
CA VAL A 267 -8.25 -11.62 19.34
C VAL A 267 -7.74 -12.04 17.96
N GLN A 268 -8.64 -12.37 17.03
CA GLN A 268 -8.24 -12.72 15.67
C GLN A 268 -7.71 -11.50 14.90
N ALA A 269 -8.35 -10.34 15.01
CA ALA A 269 -7.89 -9.12 14.36
C ALA A 269 -6.48 -8.69 14.82
N ASP A 270 -6.17 -8.80 16.12
CA ASP A 270 -4.84 -8.49 16.67
C ASP A 270 -3.77 -9.41 16.07
N ARG A 271 -3.99 -10.74 16.11
CA ARG A 271 -3.12 -11.73 15.46
C ARG A 271 -2.88 -11.38 13.99
N MET A 272 -3.96 -11.09 13.27
CA MET A 272 -3.90 -10.78 11.84
C MET A 272 -3.22 -9.45 11.54
N SER A 273 -3.29 -8.47 12.44
CA SER A 273 -2.65 -7.16 12.29
C SER A 273 -1.12 -7.23 12.32
N GLN A 274 -0.56 -8.32 12.87
CA GLN A 274 0.88 -8.56 12.93
C GLN A 274 1.42 -9.25 11.68
N ASP A 275 0.55 -9.70 10.77
CA ASP A 275 0.92 -10.34 9.51
C ASP A 275 1.48 -9.32 8.51
N LEU A 276 2.47 -9.75 7.70
CA LEU A 276 3.08 -8.92 6.65
C LEU A 276 2.06 -8.31 5.68
N ARG A 277 0.92 -8.97 5.48
CA ARG A 277 -0.18 -8.50 4.63
C ARG A 277 -0.87 -7.26 5.21
N ALA A 278 -1.14 -7.28 6.51
CA ALA A 278 -1.72 -6.13 7.21
C ALA A 278 -0.73 -4.97 7.24
N ARG A 279 0.56 -5.25 7.45
CA ARG A 279 1.61 -4.24 7.36
C ARG A 279 1.69 -3.61 5.97
N ALA A 280 1.69 -4.43 4.90
CA ALA A 280 1.75 -3.91 3.53
C ALA A 280 0.53 -3.04 3.20
N LYS A 281 -0.66 -3.46 3.61
CA LYS A 281 -1.89 -2.68 3.42
C LYS A 281 -1.86 -1.35 4.21
N LEU A 282 -1.37 -1.36 5.45
CA LEU A 282 -1.18 -0.14 6.24
C LEU A 282 -0.16 0.80 5.60
N HIS A 283 0.92 0.25 5.04
CA HIS A 283 1.92 1.04 4.31
C HIS A 283 1.33 1.67 3.04
N GLU A 284 0.53 0.93 2.27
CA GLU A 284 -0.21 1.44 1.11
C GLU A 284 -1.18 2.56 1.50
N PHE A 285 -1.89 2.40 2.62
CA PHE A 285 -2.71 3.46 3.20
C PHE A 285 -1.88 4.70 3.48
N LEU A 286 -0.72 4.57 4.14
CA LEU A 286 0.12 5.73 4.46
C LEU A 286 0.62 6.43 3.19
N HIS A 287 0.98 5.69 2.14
CA HIS A 287 1.32 6.29 0.84
C HIS A 287 0.15 7.07 0.23
N THR A 288 -1.06 6.52 0.31
CA THR A 288 -2.29 7.17 -0.14
C THR A 288 -2.63 8.40 0.70
N TRP A 289 -2.54 8.29 2.03
CA TRP A 289 -2.75 9.39 2.97
C TRP A 289 -1.75 10.53 2.73
N LEU A 290 -0.50 10.18 2.44
CA LEU A 290 0.54 11.13 2.10
C LEU A 290 0.47 11.64 0.66
N ARG A 291 -0.46 11.12 -0.16
CA ARG A 291 -0.63 11.47 -1.59
C ARG A 291 0.63 11.27 -2.43
N VAL A 292 1.49 10.34 -2.03
CA VAL A 292 2.74 10.04 -2.73
C VAL A 292 2.58 8.89 -3.73
N ASP A 293 1.45 8.17 -3.69
CA ASP A 293 1.08 7.11 -4.63
C ASP A 293 1.01 7.58 -6.09
N HIS A 294 0.77 8.89 -6.30
CA HIS A 294 0.70 9.52 -7.61
C HIS A 294 2.04 10.11 -8.11
N ILE A 295 3.08 10.11 -7.27
CA ILE A 295 4.38 10.73 -7.60
C ILE A 295 5.28 9.67 -8.26
N GLN A 296 5.01 9.41 -9.54
CA GLN A 296 5.81 8.48 -10.35
C GLN A 296 7.07 9.16 -10.88
N ASP A 297 6.90 10.29 -11.55
CA ASP A 297 8.00 11.08 -12.11
C ASP A 297 8.24 12.31 -11.25
N LEU A 298 9.37 12.35 -10.56
CA LEU A 298 9.83 13.50 -9.80
C LEU A 298 11.18 13.94 -10.35
N SER A 299 11.23 15.15 -10.87
CA SER A 299 12.45 15.76 -11.39
C SER A 299 12.50 17.24 -11.00
N LYS A 300 13.71 17.80 -11.02
CA LYS A 300 13.97 19.22 -10.74
C LYS A 300 14.87 19.80 -11.80
N ASN A 301 14.95 21.12 -11.82
CA ASN A 301 15.84 21.84 -12.72
C ASN A 301 17.28 21.40 -12.53
N ALA A 302 17.85 20.73 -13.53
CA ALA A 302 19.21 20.21 -13.47
C ALA A 302 20.29 21.32 -13.41
N GLU A 303 19.98 22.55 -13.84
CA GLU A 303 20.87 23.69 -13.66
C GLU A 303 20.88 24.17 -12.21
N SER A 304 19.73 24.11 -11.52
CA SER A 304 19.59 24.56 -10.12
C SER A 304 19.85 23.46 -9.09
N PHE A 305 19.64 22.19 -9.48
CA PHE A 305 19.71 20.99 -8.64
C PHE A 305 20.37 19.84 -9.42
N PRO A 306 21.65 19.98 -9.81
CA PRO A 306 22.34 19.00 -10.67
C PRO A 306 22.43 17.61 -10.06
N GLU A 307 22.51 17.49 -8.72
CA GLU A 307 22.54 16.19 -8.04
C GLU A 307 21.14 15.57 -7.79
N PHE A 308 20.05 16.26 -8.16
CA PHE A 308 18.68 15.76 -8.01
C PHE A 308 18.29 14.86 -9.18
N ASP A 309 18.90 13.67 -9.23
CA ASP A 309 18.70 12.66 -10.27
C ASP A 309 17.74 11.53 -9.85
N GLU A 310 17.52 10.57 -10.75
CA GLU A 310 16.64 9.41 -10.49
C GLU A 310 17.11 8.55 -9.30
N ALA A 311 18.42 8.49 -9.05
CA ALA A 311 18.98 7.72 -7.94
C ALA A 311 18.70 8.41 -6.60
N LEU A 312 18.86 9.74 -6.52
CA LEU A 312 18.47 10.52 -5.35
C LEU A 312 16.97 10.40 -5.06
N VAL A 313 16.12 10.43 -6.09
CA VAL A 313 14.67 10.25 -5.92
C VAL A 313 14.33 8.84 -5.43
N SER A 314 15.00 7.80 -5.96
CA SER A 314 14.88 6.43 -5.48
C SER A 314 15.29 6.30 -4.00
N ASP A 315 16.35 7.00 -3.60
CA ASP A 315 16.82 7.03 -2.22
C ASP A 315 15.83 7.78 -1.31
N LEU A 316 15.23 8.88 -1.78
CA LEU A 316 14.18 9.62 -1.07
C LEU A 316 12.92 8.79 -0.82
N ARG A 317 12.52 7.96 -1.79
CA ARG A 317 11.43 6.99 -1.63
C ARG A 317 11.76 5.96 -0.56
N THR A 318 12.97 5.39 -0.64
CA THR A 318 13.45 4.42 0.35
C THR A 318 13.56 5.03 1.75
N SER A 319 14.00 6.29 1.87
CA SER A 319 14.01 7.05 3.13
C SER A 319 12.62 7.15 3.74
N LEU A 320 11.60 7.51 2.93
CA LEU A 320 10.23 7.59 3.40
C LEU A 320 9.72 6.22 3.85
N ASP A 321 9.91 5.19 3.03
CA ASP A 321 9.43 3.83 3.33
C ASP A 321 10.05 3.30 4.63
N LEU A 322 11.36 3.48 4.84
CA LEU A 322 12.04 3.09 6.07
C LEU A 322 11.50 3.84 7.29
N PHE A 323 11.21 5.13 7.14
CA PHE A 323 10.61 5.93 8.21
C PHE A 323 9.20 5.44 8.57
N LEU A 324 8.34 5.23 7.56
CA LEU A 324 6.99 4.71 7.79
C LEU A 324 7.03 3.32 8.42
N ASP A 325 7.92 2.46 7.93
CA ASP A 325 8.16 1.12 8.47
C ASP A 325 8.62 1.15 9.92
N GLU A 326 9.54 2.03 10.30
CA GLU A 326 9.98 2.21 11.68
C GLU A 326 8.79 2.56 12.59
N VAL A 327 7.98 3.54 12.19
CA VAL A 327 6.84 4.01 12.98
C VAL A 327 5.79 2.90 13.16
N ILE A 328 5.39 2.19 12.11
CA ILE A 328 4.33 1.16 12.20
C ILE A 328 4.80 -0.17 12.84
N SER A 329 6.10 -0.44 12.80
CA SER A 329 6.68 -1.67 13.38
C SER A 329 6.87 -1.58 14.87
N ASN A 330 7.11 -0.37 15.38
CA ASN A 330 7.27 -0.10 16.80
C ASN A 330 6.06 -0.62 17.60
N SER A 331 6.29 -1.15 18.81
CA SER A 331 5.21 -1.60 19.70
C SER A 331 4.20 -0.49 19.99
N GLU A 332 4.68 0.75 20.08
CA GLU A 332 3.85 1.92 20.37
C GLU A 332 3.04 2.36 19.16
N ALA A 333 3.56 2.16 17.93
CA ALA A 333 2.94 2.54 16.66
C ALA A 333 2.18 3.88 16.69
N ASP A 334 2.74 4.86 17.40
CA ASP A 334 2.09 6.13 17.73
C ASP A 334 2.01 7.03 16.49
N PHE A 335 0.79 7.37 16.07
CA PHE A 335 0.53 8.25 14.93
C PHE A 335 1.25 9.59 15.03
N ARG A 336 1.44 10.14 16.24
CA ARG A 336 2.07 11.45 16.44
C ARG A 336 3.53 11.45 15.97
N GLN A 337 4.21 10.29 16.00
CA GLN A 337 5.57 10.15 15.47
C GLN A 337 5.65 10.41 13.97
N LEU A 338 4.56 10.17 13.22
CA LEU A 338 4.49 10.52 11.79
C LEU A 338 4.65 12.03 11.58
N LEU A 339 4.32 12.87 12.56
CA LEU A 339 4.35 14.33 12.42
C LEU A 339 5.46 14.99 13.23
N GLN A 340 5.86 14.42 14.37
CA GLN A 340 6.82 15.05 15.29
C GLN A 340 8.25 14.55 15.18
N SER A 341 8.50 13.39 14.54
CA SER A 341 9.83 12.78 14.51
C SER A 341 10.88 13.72 13.91
N GLU A 342 12.04 13.76 14.57
CA GLU A 342 13.22 14.54 14.17
C GLU A 342 14.19 13.70 13.34
N ARG A 343 13.78 12.47 12.97
CA ARG A 343 14.61 11.52 12.26
C ARG A 343 14.42 11.59 10.74
N LEU A 344 15.48 11.29 10.01
CA LEU A 344 15.49 11.01 8.58
C LEU A 344 16.32 9.75 8.34
N PHE A 345 15.87 8.85 7.48
CA PHE A 345 16.70 7.74 7.04
C PHE A 345 17.58 8.19 5.87
N ALA A 346 18.88 8.35 6.09
CA ALA A 346 19.81 8.80 5.07
C ALA A 346 20.86 7.73 4.76
N ASN A 347 21.19 7.58 3.49
CA ASN A 347 22.42 6.94 3.01
C ASN A 347 23.46 8.02 2.65
N GLY A 348 24.66 7.62 2.22
CA GLY A 348 25.71 8.57 1.85
C GLY A 348 25.32 9.58 0.76
N ARG A 349 24.50 9.18 -0.23
CA ARG A 349 24.03 10.08 -1.30
C ARG A 349 23.09 11.17 -0.78
N LEU A 350 22.08 10.79 0.01
CA LEU A 350 21.19 11.76 0.65
C LEU A 350 21.96 12.66 1.61
N ALA A 351 22.93 12.10 2.33
CA ALA A 351 23.74 12.86 3.26
C ALA A 351 24.56 13.94 2.57
N ALA A 352 25.23 13.61 1.46
CA ALA A 352 25.95 14.57 0.63
C ALA A 352 25.02 15.69 0.12
N PHE A 353 23.81 15.34 -0.34
CA PHE A 353 22.87 16.32 -0.90
C PHE A 353 22.26 17.26 0.16
N TYR A 354 21.95 16.75 1.35
CA TYR A 354 21.31 17.51 2.43
C TYR A 354 22.29 18.07 3.47
N GLY A 355 23.61 17.88 3.29
CA GLY A 355 24.64 18.37 4.21
C GLY A 355 24.66 17.64 5.56
N ILE A 356 24.33 16.35 5.57
CA ILE A 356 24.37 15.48 6.76
C ILE A 356 25.76 14.84 6.83
N ASP A 357 26.35 14.80 8.03
CA ASP A 357 27.65 14.18 8.26
C ASP A 357 27.55 12.65 8.26
N LEU A 358 27.71 12.03 7.08
CA LEU A 358 27.84 10.58 6.89
C LEU A 358 28.87 10.26 5.79
N PRO A 359 29.55 9.10 5.86
CA PRO A 359 30.39 8.62 4.76
C PRO A 359 29.61 8.43 3.44
N GLU A 360 30.29 8.61 2.30
CA GLU A 360 29.69 8.48 0.96
C GLU A 360 29.11 7.08 0.69
N ASP A 361 29.71 6.04 1.26
CA ASP A 361 29.30 4.64 1.16
C ASP A 361 28.36 4.18 2.29
N ALA A 362 27.91 5.10 3.15
CA ALA A 362 27.05 4.76 4.27
C ALA A 362 25.72 4.13 3.81
N PRO A 363 25.32 2.97 4.37
CA PRO A 363 24.00 2.42 4.14
C PRO A 363 22.93 3.33 4.78
N PHE A 364 21.66 3.09 4.44
CA PHE A 364 20.55 3.78 5.10
C PHE A 364 20.60 3.58 6.62
N GLN A 365 20.57 4.69 7.35
CA GLN A 365 20.49 4.71 8.81
C GLN A 365 19.65 5.90 9.29
N SER A 366 19.06 5.75 10.48
CA SER A 366 18.25 6.80 11.10
C SER A 366 19.14 7.88 11.70
N VAL A 367 19.08 9.09 11.16
CA VAL A 367 19.86 10.26 11.59
C VAL A 367 18.94 11.28 12.24
N ALA A 368 19.35 11.85 13.37
CA ALA A 368 18.63 12.96 13.99
C ALA A 368 19.05 14.28 13.34
N LEU A 369 18.08 15.12 13.00
CA LEU A 369 18.27 16.46 12.43
C LEU A 369 17.83 17.54 13.41
N ASP A 370 18.09 18.81 13.09
CA ASP A 370 17.65 19.93 13.94
C ASP A 370 16.12 19.87 14.14
N PRO A 371 15.62 19.80 15.39
CA PRO A 371 14.20 19.70 15.69
C PRO A 371 13.36 20.87 15.16
N ARG A 372 13.98 22.01 14.89
CA ARG A 372 13.35 23.19 14.28
C ARG A 372 13.16 23.04 12.76
N GLN A 373 13.95 22.19 12.13
CA GLN A 373 13.99 21.95 10.67
C GLN A 373 13.42 20.59 10.28
N ARG A 374 13.10 19.73 11.25
CA ARG A 374 12.61 18.38 10.98
C ARG A 374 11.44 18.07 11.89
N ALA A 375 10.31 17.76 11.27
CA ALA A 375 9.06 17.30 11.87
C ALA A 375 8.39 16.30 10.90
N GLY A 376 8.63 15.00 11.11
CA GLY A 376 7.91 13.89 10.50
C GLY A 376 7.71 13.96 8.98
N VAL A 377 6.57 13.50 8.49
CA VAL A 377 6.22 13.46 7.06
C VAL A 377 6.09 14.86 6.46
N VAL A 378 5.62 15.86 7.23
CA VAL A 378 5.35 17.22 6.71
C VAL A 378 6.60 17.98 6.28
N SER A 379 7.75 17.61 6.83
CA SER A 379 9.06 18.12 6.43
C SER A 379 9.90 17.10 5.67
N HIS A 380 9.33 15.95 5.26
CA HIS A 380 10.12 14.91 4.60
C HIS A 380 10.50 15.37 3.18
N PRO A 381 11.79 15.33 2.78
CA PRO A 381 12.20 15.95 1.53
C PRO A 381 11.53 15.36 0.28
N PHE A 382 11.18 14.06 0.30
CA PHE A 382 10.37 13.45 -0.77
C PHE A 382 9.01 14.13 -0.95
N LEU A 383 8.28 14.39 0.15
CA LEU A 383 6.97 15.07 0.10
C LEU A 383 7.13 16.53 -0.29
N LEU A 384 8.08 17.23 0.31
CA LEU A 384 8.35 18.64 0.02
C LEU A 384 8.71 18.87 -1.45
N SER A 385 9.48 17.95 -2.04
CA SER A 385 9.86 17.97 -3.45
C SER A 385 8.71 17.57 -4.35
N GLY A 386 7.94 16.56 -3.95
CA GLY A 386 6.76 16.07 -4.64
C GLY A 386 5.63 17.10 -4.75
N PHE A 387 5.50 17.96 -3.74
CA PHE A 387 4.54 19.07 -3.71
C PHE A 387 5.16 20.41 -4.08
N ALA A 388 6.21 20.41 -4.90
CA ALA A 388 6.83 21.60 -5.47
C ALA A 388 6.80 21.56 -7.00
N TYR A 389 7.00 22.70 -7.65
CA TYR A 389 7.20 22.75 -9.10
C TYR A 389 8.62 22.29 -9.46
N TYR A 390 8.92 22.30 -10.76
CA TYR A 390 10.24 21.95 -11.28
C TYR A 390 11.36 22.86 -10.74
N ASP A 391 11.11 24.18 -10.72
CA ASP A 391 12.10 25.19 -10.32
C ASP A 391 11.89 25.75 -8.92
N THR A 392 10.64 25.78 -8.43
CA THR A 392 10.27 26.54 -7.21
C THR A 392 9.42 25.73 -6.25
N SER A 393 9.45 26.10 -4.97
CA SER A 393 8.50 25.57 -3.99
C SER A 393 7.06 25.92 -4.39
N SER A 394 6.09 25.16 -3.87
CA SER A 394 4.66 25.45 -4.06
C SER A 394 3.90 25.41 -2.74
N PRO A 395 3.72 26.57 -2.08
CA PRO A 395 2.83 26.70 -0.93
C PRO A 395 1.42 26.17 -1.20
N ILE A 396 0.91 26.37 -2.42
CA ILE A 396 -0.44 25.94 -2.78
C ILE A 396 -0.56 24.41 -2.69
N HIS A 397 0.35 23.65 -3.33
CA HIS A 397 0.27 22.18 -3.31
C HIS A 397 0.55 21.62 -1.91
N ARG A 398 1.52 22.18 -1.19
CA ARG A 398 1.84 21.83 0.20
C ARG A 398 0.65 22.10 1.15
N GLY A 399 -0.01 23.25 1.01
CA GLY A 399 -1.19 23.63 1.77
C GLY A 399 -2.41 22.76 1.45
N VAL A 400 -2.61 22.40 0.18
CA VAL A 400 -3.65 21.44 -0.24
C VAL A 400 -3.43 20.07 0.39
N PHE A 401 -2.19 19.59 0.44
CA PHE A 401 -1.82 18.34 1.11
C PHE A 401 -2.20 18.38 2.59
N ILE A 402 -1.79 19.43 3.32
CA ILE A 402 -2.11 19.60 4.75
C ILE A 402 -3.62 19.66 4.96
N ALA A 403 -4.32 20.52 4.21
CA ALA A 403 -5.75 20.72 4.36
C ALA A 403 -6.55 19.44 4.10
N ARG A 404 -6.31 18.76 2.97
CA ARG A 404 -7.09 17.56 2.60
C ARG A 404 -6.72 16.34 3.41
N SER A 405 -5.42 16.07 3.53
CA SER A 405 -4.95 14.77 4.02
C SER A 405 -4.76 14.77 5.53
N LEU A 406 -4.25 15.87 6.09
CA LEU A 406 -3.98 15.98 7.53
C LEU A 406 -5.14 16.57 8.31
N LEU A 407 -5.90 17.53 7.74
CA LEU A 407 -7.02 18.19 8.43
C LEU A 407 -8.39 17.72 7.96
N GLY A 408 -8.46 16.83 6.96
CA GLY A 408 -9.73 16.29 6.44
C GLY A 408 -10.63 17.33 5.77
N ARG A 409 -10.09 18.49 5.38
CA ARG A 409 -10.86 19.57 4.78
C ARG A 409 -11.26 19.22 3.36
N SER A 410 -12.57 19.26 3.11
CA SER A 410 -13.11 19.20 1.76
C SER A 410 -12.81 20.50 1.02
N LEU A 411 -12.00 20.43 -0.03
CA LEU A 411 -11.71 21.56 -0.92
C LEU A 411 -12.45 21.35 -2.23
N ARG A 412 -13.27 22.32 -2.62
CA ARG A 412 -13.99 22.33 -3.90
C ARG A 412 -13.00 22.33 -5.06
N VAL A 413 -13.44 21.83 -6.20
CA VAL A 413 -12.69 21.99 -7.45
C VAL A 413 -12.57 23.49 -7.75
N PRO A 414 -11.38 24.00 -8.09
CA PRO A 414 -11.23 25.42 -8.39
C PRO A 414 -12.14 25.79 -9.58
N PRO A 415 -12.81 26.95 -9.53
CA PRO A 415 -13.71 27.38 -10.61
C PRO A 415 -12.95 27.68 -11.90
N GLU A 416 -11.68 28.04 -11.79
CA GLU A 416 -10.79 28.36 -12.91
C GLU A 416 -9.43 27.66 -12.69
N ALA A 417 -8.90 27.07 -13.76
CA ALA A 417 -7.54 26.55 -13.78
C ALA A 417 -6.62 27.62 -14.36
N VAL A 418 -5.75 28.20 -13.52
CA VAL A 418 -4.82 29.26 -13.90
C VAL A 418 -3.39 28.74 -13.78
N ALA A 419 -2.56 29.01 -14.80
CA ALA A 419 -1.13 28.68 -14.74
C ALA A 419 -0.45 29.48 -13.60
N PRO A 420 0.52 28.89 -12.89
CA PRO A 420 1.26 29.62 -11.86
C PRO A 420 1.99 30.81 -12.47
N LEU A 421 2.05 31.93 -11.75
CA LEU A 421 2.84 33.08 -12.16
C LEU A 421 4.30 32.66 -12.30
N SER A 422 4.89 32.96 -13.47
CA SER A 422 6.28 32.60 -13.76
C SER A 422 7.23 33.36 -12.82
N PRO A 423 8.17 32.68 -12.14
CA PRO A 423 9.22 33.32 -11.36
C PRO A 423 10.10 34.27 -12.18
N ASP A 424 10.31 33.97 -13.47
CA ASP A 424 11.19 34.76 -14.36
C ASP A 424 10.55 36.08 -14.76
N LEU A 425 9.22 36.09 -14.95
CA LEU A 425 8.45 37.30 -15.26
C LEU A 425 8.20 38.18 -14.03
N HIS A 426 8.45 37.64 -12.82
CA HIS A 426 8.29 38.32 -11.53
C HIS A 426 9.55 38.12 -10.67
N ALA A 427 10.70 38.44 -11.25
CA ALA A 427 12.01 38.18 -10.64
C ALA A 427 12.23 38.93 -9.31
N ASP A 428 11.53 40.05 -9.09
CA ASP A 428 11.55 40.85 -7.88
C ASP A 428 10.76 40.22 -6.71
N LEU A 429 9.75 39.40 -7.00
CA LEU A 429 8.88 38.79 -5.98
C LEU A 429 9.47 37.47 -5.45
N ASN A 430 9.32 37.24 -4.14
CA ASN A 430 9.58 35.94 -3.53
C ASN A 430 8.35 35.03 -3.72
N THR A 431 8.45 33.76 -3.36
CA THR A 431 7.39 32.78 -3.60
C THR A 431 6.11 33.13 -2.85
N ARG A 432 6.21 33.61 -1.59
CA ARG A 432 5.05 34.07 -0.80
C ARG A 432 4.34 35.25 -1.47
N GLU A 433 5.07 36.28 -1.89
CA GLU A 433 4.55 37.47 -2.57
C GLU A 433 3.90 37.10 -3.90
N ARG A 434 4.55 36.26 -4.69
CA ARG A 434 4.06 35.80 -5.99
C ARG A 434 2.76 35.00 -5.85
N VAL A 435 2.70 34.07 -4.90
CA VAL A 435 1.47 33.30 -4.61
C VAL A 435 0.36 34.22 -4.11
N THR A 436 0.68 35.19 -3.26
CA THR A 436 -0.28 36.18 -2.75
C THR A 436 -0.86 37.04 -3.90
N LEU A 437 0.00 37.53 -4.79
CA LEU A 437 -0.41 38.26 -5.99
C LEU A 437 -1.30 37.40 -6.89
N GLN A 438 -0.87 36.18 -7.21
CA GLN A 438 -1.59 35.24 -8.07
C GLN A 438 -3.00 34.93 -7.55
N THR A 439 -3.15 34.83 -6.22
CA THR A 439 -4.40 34.40 -5.58
C THR A 439 -5.20 35.57 -4.99
N SER A 440 -4.79 36.82 -5.24
CA SER A 440 -5.48 38.02 -4.77
C SER A 440 -6.93 38.21 -5.28
N PRO A 441 -7.35 37.70 -6.46
CA PRO A 441 -8.75 37.82 -6.87
C PRO A 441 -9.72 37.14 -5.88
N ALA A 442 -10.88 37.77 -5.67
CA ALA A 442 -11.88 37.30 -4.69
C ALA A 442 -12.33 35.85 -4.91
N VAL A 443 -12.41 35.42 -6.18
CA VAL A 443 -12.78 34.04 -6.54
C VAL A 443 -11.77 33.01 -6.02
N CYS A 444 -10.47 33.36 -6.02
CA CYS A 444 -9.40 32.49 -5.52
C CYS A 444 -9.40 32.41 -4.00
N GLN A 445 -9.67 33.52 -3.31
CA GLN A 445 -9.67 33.58 -1.85
C GLN A 445 -10.69 32.65 -1.19
N SER A 446 -11.77 32.27 -1.89
CA SER A 446 -12.73 31.26 -1.42
C SER A 446 -12.10 29.96 -0.91
N CYS A 447 -10.95 29.57 -1.47
CA CYS A 447 -10.17 28.41 -1.03
C CYS A 447 -8.77 28.82 -0.51
N HIS A 448 -8.16 29.85 -1.11
CA HIS A 448 -6.78 30.22 -0.81
C HIS A 448 -6.57 30.90 0.54
N SER A 449 -7.61 31.46 1.17
CA SER A 449 -7.53 31.92 2.56
C SER A 449 -7.28 30.77 3.55
N LEU A 450 -7.65 29.53 3.20
CA LEU A 450 -7.33 28.33 3.97
C LEU A 450 -6.01 27.70 3.53
N ILE A 451 -5.80 27.59 2.22
CA ILE A 451 -4.69 26.82 1.63
C ILE A 451 -3.34 27.52 1.81
N ASN A 452 -3.26 28.81 1.45
CA ASN A 452 -1.98 29.50 1.40
C ASN A 452 -1.30 29.60 2.76
N PRO A 453 -2.00 29.99 3.85
CA PRO A 453 -1.37 30.10 5.16
C PRO A 453 -0.79 28.76 5.66
N LEU A 454 -1.52 27.65 5.48
CA LEU A 454 -1.01 26.31 5.77
C LEU A 454 0.26 26.00 4.96
N GLY A 455 0.25 26.31 3.67
CA GLY A 455 1.39 26.11 2.77
C GLY A 455 2.62 26.95 3.12
N PHE A 456 2.41 28.20 3.54
CA PHE A 456 3.49 29.12 3.89
C PHE A 456 4.30 28.67 5.11
N SER A 457 3.73 27.88 6.02
CA SER A 457 4.50 27.24 7.11
C SER A 457 5.67 26.38 6.65
N LEU A 458 5.64 25.92 5.39
CA LEU A 458 6.65 25.05 4.80
C LEU A 458 7.58 25.81 3.85
N GLU A 459 7.60 27.14 3.85
CA GLU A 459 8.41 27.92 2.90
C GLU A 459 9.90 27.96 3.22
N HIS A 460 10.28 27.55 4.43
CA HIS A 460 11.66 27.24 4.76
C HIS A 460 12.24 26.05 3.97
N TYR A 461 11.49 25.40 3.09
CA TYR A 461 12.00 24.35 2.22
C TYR A 461 11.93 24.74 0.75
N ASP A 462 13.03 24.58 0.03
CA ASP A 462 13.10 24.83 -1.41
C ASP A 462 12.36 23.75 -2.25
N ALA A 463 12.50 23.81 -3.57
CA ALA A 463 11.86 22.88 -4.48
C ALA A 463 12.36 21.43 -4.36
N ALA A 464 13.55 21.20 -3.79
CA ALA A 464 14.17 19.89 -3.55
C ALA A 464 14.07 19.47 -2.06
N GLY A 465 13.29 20.21 -1.26
CA GLY A 465 13.08 19.94 0.15
C GLY A 465 14.27 20.30 1.05
N ARG A 466 15.26 21.06 0.56
CA ARG A 466 16.37 21.54 1.39
C ARG A 466 15.92 22.71 2.25
N TYR A 467 16.38 22.75 3.49
CA TYR A 467 16.07 23.85 4.39
C TYR A 467 16.79 25.13 3.96
N ARG A 468 16.09 26.27 4.02
CA ARG A 468 16.56 27.61 3.66
C ARG A 468 15.99 28.66 4.61
N ILE A 469 16.77 29.70 4.88
CA ILE A 469 16.37 30.85 5.70
C ILE A 469 16.10 32.11 4.87
N GLU A 470 16.58 32.13 3.64
CA GLU A 470 16.42 33.23 2.70
C GLU A 470 15.99 32.73 1.32
N GLU A 471 15.25 33.56 0.61
CA GLU A 471 14.93 33.40 -0.81
C GLU A 471 15.21 34.73 -1.51
N LYS A 472 15.99 34.70 -2.59
CA LYS A 472 16.42 35.91 -3.33
C LYS A 472 17.06 36.98 -2.41
N GLY A 473 17.88 36.53 -1.45
CA GLY A 473 18.58 37.40 -0.48
C GLY A 473 17.68 38.09 0.54
N ARG A 474 16.43 37.64 0.69
CA ARG A 474 15.46 38.17 1.66
C ARG A 474 15.08 37.07 2.66
N PRO A 475 14.92 37.40 3.96
CA PRO A 475 14.46 36.44 4.95
C PRO A 475 13.11 35.82 4.58
N ILE A 476 12.96 34.53 4.82
CA ILE A 476 11.72 33.81 4.59
C ILE A 476 10.74 34.09 5.72
N ASP A 477 9.52 34.50 5.35
CA ASP A 477 8.38 34.52 6.25
C ASP A 477 7.61 33.20 6.11
N ALA A 478 7.82 32.30 7.05
CA ALA A 478 7.10 31.03 7.17
C ALA A 478 5.94 31.08 8.19
N THR A 479 5.44 32.27 8.51
CA THR A 479 4.23 32.38 9.33
C THR A 479 3.02 31.90 8.56
N GLY A 480 2.13 31.19 9.22
CA GLY A 480 0.81 30.87 8.70
C GLY A 480 -0.22 30.79 9.82
N HIS A 481 -1.46 30.59 9.42
CA HIS A 481 -2.59 30.49 10.35
C HIS A 481 -3.58 29.42 9.86
N TYR A 482 -4.45 28.98 10.75
CA TYR A 482 -5.53 28.06 10.42
C TYR A 482 -6.77 28.37 11.26
N ASP A 483 -7.91 28.47 10.59
CA ASP A 483 -9.22 28.61 11.21
C ASP A 483 -9.91 27.25 11.27
N ALA A 484 -9.92 26.67 12.47
CA ALA A 484 -10.51 25.37 12.75
C ALA A 484 -12.05 25.39 12.65
N LEU A 485 -12.65 24.22 12.44
CA LEU A 485 -14.09 23.98 12.39
C LEU A 485 -14.80 24.31 13.70
N ASP A 486 -14.09 24.22 14.83
CA ASP A 486 -14.61 24.60 16.15
C ASP A 486 -14.58 26.13 16.40
N GLY A 487 -14.10 26.90 15.42
CA GLY A 487 -13.98 28.36 15.48
C GLY A 487 -12.68 28.87 16.09
N THR A 488 -11.75 27.99 16.48
CA THR A 488 -10.44 28.37 16.99
C THR A 488 -9.52 28.79 15.85
N SER A 489 -8.88 29.94 15.97
CA SER A 489 -7.78 30.35 15.09
C SER A 489 -6.44 30.08 15.74
N VAL A 490 -5.51 29.49 15.00
CA VAL A 490 -4.15 29.17 15.47
C VAL A 490 -3.14 29.71 14.48
N ASP A 491 -2.13 30.42 14.98
CA ASP A 491 -0.96 30.84 14.21
C ASP A 491 0.21 29.87 14.45
N PHE A 492 1.03 29.65 13.43
CA PHE A 492 2.26 28.86 13.51
C PHE A 492 3.41 29.54 12.79
N ARG A 493 4.60 29.42 13.37
CA ARG A 493 5.87 29.94 12.86
C ARG A 493 6.72 28.79 12.32
N GLY A 494 6.37 28.33 11.14
CA GLY A 494 7.06 27.26 10.44
C GLY A 494 6.57 25.85 10.82
N VAL A 495 7.33 24.85 10.40
CA VAL A 495 6.87 23.46 10.37
C VAL A 495 6.69 22.81 11.74
N ARG A 496 7.50 23.20 12.74
CA ARG A 496 7.46 22.56 14.07
C ARG A 496 6.18 22.91 14.81
N GLU A 497 5.84 24.19 14.88
CA GLU A 497 4.58 24.64 15.49
C GLU A 497 3.36 24.11 14.73
N LEU A 498 3.42 24.02 13.40
CA LEU A 498 2.36 23.34 12.62
C LEU A 498 2.22 21.87 13.03
N ALA A 499 3.32 21.12 13.12
CA ALA A 499 3.29 19.71 13.50
C ALA A 499 2.72 19.51 14.91
N ASP A 500 3.12 20.37 15.86
CA ASP A 500 2.62 20.33 17.24
C ASP A 500 1.12 20.65 17.33
N TYR A 501 0.62 21.55 16.47
CA TYR A 501 -0.82 21.76 16.32
C TYR A 501 -1.52 20.52 15.76
N LEU A 502 -1.02 19.95 14.66
CA LEU A 502 -1.66 18.83 13.97
C LEU A 502 -1.81 17.59 14.86
N VAL A 503 -0.80 17.23 15.66
CA VAL A 503 -0.91 16.05 16.54
C VAL A 503 -1.96 16.20 17.64
N ASN A 504 -2.23 17.43 18.09
CA ASN A 504 -3.19 17.74 19.14
C ASN A 504 -4.59 18.07 18.59
N SER A 505 -4.72 18.27 17.28
CA SER A 505 -5.97 18.62 16.62
C SER A 505 -6.92 17.42 16.54
N GLN A 506 -8.14 17.58 17.05
CA GLN A 506 -9.19 16.59 16.87
C GLN A 506 -9.56 16.40 15.39
N GLU A 507 -9.48 17.46 14.58
CA GLU A 507 -9.72 17.37 13.13
C GLU A 507 -8.72 16.44 12.48
N THR A 508 -7.44 16.54 12.85
CA THR A 508 -6.40 15.66 12.30
C THR A 508 -6.58 14.21 12.72
N GLN A 509 -6.93 13.98 13.99
CA GLN A 509 -7.21 12.65 14.49
C GLN A 509 -8.44 12.03 13.80
N SER A 510 -9.54 12.78 13.66
CA SER A 510 -10.74 12.34 12.94
C SER A 510 -10.43 12.06 11.47
N ALA A 511 -9.74 12.96 10.78
CA ALA A 511 -9.40 12.80 9.38
C ALA A 511 -8.55 11.55 9.13
N PHE A 512 -7.60 11.26 10.01
CA PHE A 512 -6.79 10.04 9.94
C PHE A 512 -7.64 8.78 10.16
N VAL A 513 -8.51 8.77 11.18
CA VAL A 513 -9.43 7.66 11.48
C VAL A 513 -10.36 7.37 10.31
N GLU A 514 -10.99 8.40 9.75
CA GLU A 514 -11.93 8.26 8.63
C GLU A 514 -11.24 7.74 7.37
N GLN A 515 -10.07 8.30 7.02
CA GLN A 515 -9.33 7.87 5.84
C GLN A 515 -8.79 6.44 6.00
N LEU A 516 -8.29 6.07 7.19
CA LEU A 516 -7.87 4.71 7.48
C LEU A 516 -9.05 3.74 7.39
N PHE A 517 -10.21 4.11 7.96
CA PHE A 517 -11.42 3.30 7.87
C PHE A 517 -11.83 3.08 6.41
N HIS A 518 -11.92 4.15 5.62
CA HIS A 518 -12.28 4.08 4.21
C HIS A 518 -11.31 3.21 3.41
N HIS A 519 -10.00 3.32 3.67
CA HIS A 519 -9.00 2.51 3.00
C HIS A 519 -9.11 1.02 3.36
N MET A 520 -9.26 0.71 4.66
CA MET A 520 -9.28 -0.67 5.13
C MET A 520 -10.59 -1.39 4.77
N VAL A 521 -11.72 -0.72 4.97
CA VAL A 521 -13.06 -1.31 4.84
C VAL A 521 -13.65 -1.14 3.43
N LYS A 522 -13.15 -0.16 2.67
CA LYS A 522 -13.63 0.23 1.32
C LYS A 522 -15.14 0.56 1.32
N GLN A 523 -15.60 1.21 2.38
CA GLN A 523 -16.98 1.68 2.60
C GLN A 523 -16.96 2.97 3.43
N PRO A 524 -17.97 3.85 3.29
CA PRO A 524 -18.07 5.06 4.10
C PRO A 524 -18.28 4.71 5.57
N ILE A 525 -17.54 5.37 6.47
CA ILE A 525 -17.62 5.15 7.91
C ILE A 525 -19.02 5.38 8.48
N ASN A 526 -19.79 6.31 7.90
CA ASN A 526 -21.16 6.61 8.30
C ASN A 526 -22.14 5.44 8.07
N ALA A 527 -21.81 4.47 7.20
CA ALA A 527 -22.60 3.25 7.06
C ALA A 527 -22.52 2.35 8.32
N PHE A 528 -21.60 2.64 9.24
CA PHE A 528 -21.37 1.91 10.48
C PHE A 528 -21.85 2.71 11.71
N GLY A 529 -22.74 3.68 11.47
CA GLY A 529 -23.39 4.50 12.47
C GLY A 529 -22.91 5.96 12.45
N PRO A 530 -23.77 6.92 12.84
CA PRO A 530 -23.48 8.35 12.77
C PRO A 530 -22.38 8.80 13.76
N ARG A 531 -22.06 7.99 14.78
CA ARG A 531 -21.00 8.26 15.77
C ARG A 531 -19.73 7.45 15.54
N ALA A 532 -19.63 6.73 14.41
CA ALA A 532 -18.53 5.81 14.18
C ALA A 532 -17.16 6.51 14.18
N THR A 533 -17.06 7.68 13.56
CA THR A 533 -15.84 8.50 13.61
C THR A 533 -15.47 8.88 15.04
N ASP A 534 -16.41 9.45 15.81
CA ASP A 534 -16.15 9.92 17.17
C ASP A 534 -15.76 8.79 18.13
N GLU A 535 -16.46 7.66 18.06
CA GLU A 535 -16.19 6.48 18.89
C GLU A 535 -14.81 5.88 18.58
N LEU A 536 -14.43 5.79 17.30
CA LEU A 536 -13.11 5.31 16.89
C LEU A 536 -12.00 6.29 17.26
N ARG A 537 -12.21 7.61 17.09
CA ARG A 537 -11.25 8.65 17.49
C ARG A 537 -11.04 8.66 19.00
N GLN A 538 -12.11 8.54 19.79
CA GLN A 538 -12.00 8.44 21.24
C GLN A 538 -11.19 7.19 21.63
N SER A 539 -11.51 6.03 21.07
CA SER A 539 -10.75 4.81 21.30
C SER A 539 -9.27 4.95 20.89
N PHE A 540 -8.99 5.68 19.81
CA PHE A 540 -7.63 5.96 19.36
C PHE A 540 -6.86 6.78 20.39
N SER A 541 -7.46 7.83 20.93
CA SER A 541 -6.86 8.67 21.97
C SER A 541 -6.66 7.91 23.29
N GLU A 542 -7.62 7.08 23.70
CA GLU A 542 -7.54 6.26 24.93
C GLU A 542 -6.47 5.17 24.85
N ARG A 543 -6.01 4.83 23.63
CA ARG A 543 -5.00 3.81 23.36
C ARG A 543 -3.69 4.43 22.85
N ASP A 544 -3.38 5.63 23.33
CA ASP A 544 -2.13 6.37 23.08
C ASP A 544 -1.83 6.62 21.59
N PHE A 545 -2.88 6.80 20.78
CA PHE A 545 -2.77 7.00 19.34
C PHE A 545 -2.01 5.87 18.61
N ASN A 546 -2.09 4.64 19.14
CA ASN A 546 -1.50 3.46 18.52
C ASN A 546 -2.28 3.03 17.28
N MET A 547 -1.66 3.16 16.10
CA MET A 547 -2.29 2.89 14.81
C MET A 547 -2.68 1.42 14.62
N ARG A 548 -1.94 0.47 15.20
CA ARG A 548 -2.26 -0.97 15.12
C ARG A 548 -3.52 -1.28 15.92
N LYS A 549 -3.65 -0.73 17.13
CA LYS A 549 -4.86 -0.87 17.95
C LYS A 549 -6.08 -0.22 17.29
N LEU A 550 -5.90 0.92 16.61
CA LEU A 550 -6.96 1.54 15.80
C LEU A 550 -7.37 0.62 14.63
N LEU A 551 -6.40 0.06 13.90
CA LEU A 551 -6.66 -0.88 12.81
C LEU A 551 -7.48 -2.11 13.30
N VAL A 552 -7.14 -2.66 14.46
CA VAL A 552 -7.88 -3.76 15.09
C VAL A 552 -9.32 -3.37 15.42
N GLU A 553 -9.54 -2.17 15.97
CA GLU A 553 -10.89 -1.69 16.29
C GLU A 553 -11.74 -1.44 15.03
N ILE A 554 -11.13 -0.84 13.99
CA ILE A 554 -11.76 -0.64 12.68
C ILE A 554 -12.20 -1.99 12.10
N ALA A 555 -11.30 -2.98 12.07
CA ALA A 555 -11.59 -4.30 11.52
C ALA A 555 -12.68 -5.03 12.32
N THR A 556 -12.63 -4.93 13.65
CA THR A 556 -13.62 -5.52 14.56
C THR A 556 -15.01 -4.94 14.31
N ARG A 557 -15.13 -3.61 14.32
CA ARG A 557 -16.38 -2.91 14.06
C ARG A 557 -16.95 -3.27 12.69
N ALA A 558 -16.09 -3.22 11.66
CA ALA A 558 -16.50 -3.49 10.30
C ALA A 558 -16.98 -4.94 10.09
N ALA A 559 -16.36 -5.90 10.77
CA ALA A 559 -16.72 -7.30 10.67
C ALA A 559 -18.06 -7.62 11.34
N MET A 560 -18.34 -6.99 12.48
CA MET A 560 -19.52 -7.28 13.31
C MET A 560 -20.78 -6.50 12.96
N THR A 561 -20.66 -5.40 12.21
CA THR A 561 -21.83 -4.56 11.88
C THR A 561 -22.73 -5.29 10.88
N ALA A 562 -23.98 -5.59 11.27
CA ALA A 562 -24.99 -6.08 10.34
C ALA A 562 -25.28 -5.02 9.28
N ARG A 563 -25.45 -5.44 8.02
CA ARG A 563 -25.62 -4.55 6.87
C ARG A 563 -27.01 -4.66 6.28
#